data_AF-A0A2J8LEI0-F1
#
_entry.id   AF-A0A2J8LEI0-F1
#
_cell.length_a   1.000
_cell.length_b   1.000
_cell.length_c   1.000
_cell.angle_alpha   90.00
_cell.angle_beta   90.00
_cell.angle_gamma   90.00
#
_symmetry.space_group_name_H-M   'P 1'
#
loop_
_entity.id
_entity.type
_entity.pdbx_description
1 polymer ?
#
loop_
_entity_poly.entity_id
_entity_poly.type
_entity_poly.pdbx_seq_one_letter_code
_entity_poly.pdbx_strand_id
1 'polypeptide(L)' 'MDITKPVQIKDAYSKVAAMLQDRGLWAVINNAGVLGFPTDGELLLMTDYKQCMAVNFFGTVEVTKT' A
#
# COMPACT_ATOMS: atom_id res chain seq x y z
N MET A 1 -1.92 -0.77 -9.53
CA MET A 1 -1.86 -1.73 -8.41
C MET A 1 -2.56 -1.08 -7.23
N ASP A 2 -3.62 -1.68 -6.74
CA ASP A 2 -4.36 -1.23 -5.56
C ASP A 2 -3.77 -1.89 -4.30
N ILE A 3 -3.07 -1.10 -3.48
CA ILE A 3 -2.38 -1.59 -2.28
C ILE A 3 -3.32 -1.96 -1.12
N THR A 4 -4.62 -1.73 -1.27
CA THR A 4 -5.63 -2.22 -0.31
C THR A 4 -6.05 -3.67 -0.59
N LYS A 5 -5.56 -4.26 -1.69
CA LYS A 5 -5.90 -5.62 -2.14
C LYS A 5 -4.66 -6.53 -2.15
N PRO A 6 -4.50 -7.42 -1.15
CA PRO A 6 -3.30 -8.27 -1.04
C PRO A 6 -2.99 -9.12 -2.27
N VAL A 7 -4.03 -9.58 -2.99
CA VAL A 7 -3.86 -10.34 -4.25
C VAL A 7 -3.11 -9.51 -5.30
N GLN A 8 -3.44 -8.22 -5.45
CA GLN A 8 -2.76 -7.36 -6.42
C GLN A 8 -1.31 -7.06 -6.03
N ILE A 9 -0.99 -7.06 -4.73
CA ILE A 9 0.39 -6.91 -4.24
C ILE A 9 1.21 -8.15 -4.64
N LYS A 10 0.69 -9.35 -4.39
CA LYS A 10 1.35 -10.61 -4.77
C LYS A 10 1.53 -10.77 -6.28
N ASP A 11 0.52 -10.37 -7.06
CA ASP A 11 0.58 -10.40 -8.52
C ASP A 11 1.65 -9.44 -9.05
N ALA A 12 1.75 -8.23 -8.48
CA ALA A 12 2.77 -7.26 -8.84
C ALA A 12 4.18 -7.76 -8.48
N TYR A 13 4.35 -8.31 -7.28
CA TYR A 13 5.60 -8.93 -6.85
C TYR A 13 6.03 -10.06 -7.81
N SER A 14 5.11 -10.97 -8.15
CA SER A 14 5.39 -12.10 -9.04
C SER A 14 5.86 -11.63 -10.43
N LYS A 15 5.25 -10.57 -10.96
CA LYS A 15 5.65 -9.97 -12.25
C LYS A 15 7.06 -9.36 -12.16
N VAL A 16 7.34 -8.62 -11.10
CA VAL A 16 8.65 -7.99 -10.89
C VAL A 16 9.74 -9.05 -10.68
N ALA A 17 9.47 -10.08 -9.88
CA ALA A 17 10.39 -11.20 -9.67
C ALA A 17 10.73 -11.91 -10.98
N ALA A 18 9.75 -12.15 -11.85
CA ALA A 18 9.97 -12.74 -13.18
C ALA A 18 10.86 -11.86 -14.08
N MET A 19 10.76 -10.53 -13.98
CA MET A 19 11.61 -9.58 -14.75
C MET A 19 13.03 -9.47 -14.20
N LEU A 20 13.20 -9.61 -12.88
CA LEU A 20 14.49 -9.45 -12.22
C LEU A 20 15.29 -10.75 -12.20
N GLN A 21 14.64 -11.91 -12.29
CA GLN A 21 15.25 -13.23 -12.22
C GLN A 21 16.10 -13.36 -10.94
N ASP A 22 17.40 -13.57 -11.08
CA ASP A 22 18.37 -13.74 -10.01
C ASP A 22 18.93 -12.42 -9.46
N ARG A 23 18.64 -11.27 -10.10
CA ARG A 23 19.15 -9.96 -9.65
C ARG A 23 18.51 -9.47 -8.34
N GLY A 24 17.32 -9.97 -8.01
CA GLY A 24 16.57 -9.54 -6.83
C GLY A 24 16.05 -8.11 -6.90
N LEU A 25 15.18 -7.74 -5.96
CA LEU A 25 14.61 -6.40 -5.82
C LEU A 25 15.37 -5.63 -4.72
N TRP A 26 16.03 -4.54 -5.09
CA TRP A 26 16.85 -3.76 -4.16
C TRP A 26 16.08 -2.70 -3.37
N ALA A 27 15.06 -2.08 -3.99
CA ALA A 27 14.28 -1.03 -3.36
C ALA A 27 12.82 -1.05 -3.80
N VAL A 28 11.96 -0.57 -2.92
CA VAL A 28 10.53 -0.35 -3.15
C VAL A 28 10.20 1.09 -2.75
N ILE A 29 9.51 1.81 -3.62
CA ILE A 29 9.04 3.16 -3.33
C ILE A 29 7.56 3.10 -2.95
N ASN A 30 7.28 3.20 -1.65
CA ASN A 30 5.92 3.26 -1.11
C ASN A 30 5.31 4.66 -1.31
N ASN A 31 5.03 5.01 -2.56
CA ASN A 31 4.53 6.34 -2.96
C ASN A 31 3.00 6.47 -2.89
N ALA A 32 2.27 5.35 -2.84
CA ALA A 32 0.81 5.40 -2.87
C ALA A 32 0.27 6.06 -1.60
N GLY A 33 -0.57 7.08 -1.80
CA GLY A 33 -1.24 7.79 -0.72
C GLY A 33 -2.48 8.50 -1.22
N VAL A 34 -3.45 8.67 -0.33
CA VAL A 34 -4.67 9.46 -0.56
C VAL A 34 -4.81 10.51 0.53
N LEU A 35 -5.22 11.70 0.12
CA LEU A 35 -5.69 12.72 1.06
C LEU A 35 -7.13 12.36 1.41
N GLY A 36 -7.35 11.87 2.65
CA GLY A 36 -8.68 11.67 3.21
C GLY A 36 -9.37 13.01 3.52
N PHE A 37 -10.27 13.04 4.50
CA PHE A 37 -10.90 14.29 4.94
C PHE A 37 -10.03 14.98 6.01
N PRO A 38 -9.48 16.19 5.74
CA PRO A 38 -8.61 16.88 6.69
C PRO A 38 -9.44 17.57 7.78
N THR A 39 -9.48 16.96 8.96
CA THR A 39 -10.12 17.47 10.17
C THR A 39 -9.40 16.92 11.39
N ASP A 40 -9.67 17.48 12.56
CA ASP A 40 -9.16 16.95 13.83
C ASP A 40 -9.60 15.49 14.01
N GLY A 41 -8.67 14.63 14.45
CA GLY A 41 -8.84 13.18 14.40
C GLY A 41 -9.99 12.65 15.25
N GLU A 42 -10.34 13.35 16.33
CA GLU A 42 -11.47 13.06 17.20
C GLU A 42 -12.84 13.41 16.58
N LEU A 43 -12.84 14.30 15.58
CA LEU A 43 -14.05 14.71 14.85
C LEU A 43 -14.23 13.92 13.55
N LEU A 44 -13.19 13.21 13.10
CA LEU A 44 -13.20 12.46 11.85
C LEU A 44 -14.09 11.22 11.97
N LEU A 45 -14.91 10.96 10.95
CA LEU A 45 -15.67 9.72 10.88
C LEU A 45 -14.71 8.52 10.79
N MET A 46 -14.98 7.49 11.58
CA MET A 46 -14.15 6.27 11.58
C MET A 46 -14.06 5.60 10.20
N THR A 47 -15.05 5.79 9.33
CA THR A 47 -15.03 5.32 7.95
C THR A 47 -13.92 6.01 7.14
N ASP A 48 -13.83 7.33 7.24
CA ASP A 48 -12.86 8.14 6.51
C ASP A 48 -11.45 7.92 7.06
N TYR A 49 -11.32 7.82 8.38
CA TYR A 49 -10.06 7.46 9.04
C TYR A 49 -9.55 6.10 8.55
N LYS A 50 -10.40 5.06 8.59
CA LYS A 50 -10.03 3.70 8.17
C LYS A 50 -9.68 3.65 6.68
N GLN A 51 -10.42 4.37 5.84
CA GLN A 51 -10.14 4.41 4.40
C GLN A 51 -8.76 5.03 4.11
N CYS A 52 -8.43 6.15 4.75
CA CYS A 52 -7.12 6.79 4.62
C CYS A 52 -6.00 5.86 5.11
N MET A 53 -6.19 5.25 6.29
CA MET A 53 -5.21 4.32 6.88
C MET A 53 -5.02 3.04 6.06
N ALA A 54 -6.08 2.54 5.40
CA ALA A 54 -6.00 1.38 4.52
C ALA A 54 -4.99 1.56 3.39
N VAL A 55 -4.87 2.78 2.85
CA VAL A 55 -3.91 3.11 1.80
C VAL A 55 -2.57 3.54 2.42
N ASN A 56 -2.57 4.61 3.22
CA ASN A 56 -1.36 5.34 3.57
C ASN A 56 -0.47 4.60 4.59
N PHE A 57 -1.06 3.69 5.38
CA PHE A 57 -0.34 2.95 6.40
C PHE A 57 -0.41 1.44 6.17
N PHE A 58 -1.59 0.84 6.23
CA PHE A 58 -1.73 -0.62 6.16
C PHE A 58 -1.31 -1.19 4.80
N GLY A 59 -1.66 -0.51 3.70
CA GLY A 59 -1.22 -0.91 2.36
C GLY A 59 0.30 -0.88 2.22
N THR A 60 0.96 0.16 2.73
CA THR A 60 2.44 0.26 2.80
C THR A 60 3.08 -0.88 3.59
N VAL A 61 2.49 -1.23 4.74
CA VAL A 61 2.94 -2.38 5.55
C VAL A 61 2.81 -3.68 4.77
N GLU A 62 1.70 -3.89 4.07
CA GLU A 62 1.45 -5.11 3.29
C GLU A 62 2.43 -5.26 2.11
N VAL A 63 2.72 -4.16 1.41
CA VAL A 63 3.73 -4.11 0.34
C VAL A 63 5.12 -4.46 0.87
N THR A 64 5.46 -4.01 2.08
CA THR A 64 6.80 -4.23 2.67
C THR A 64 7.00 -5.66 3.20
N LYS A 65 5.91 -6.35 3.59
CA LYS A 65 5.96 -7.74 4.08
C LYS A 65 6.01 -8.80 2.96
N THR A 66 5.55 -8.44 1.76
CA THR A 66 5.44 -9.35 0.61
C THR A 66 6.78 -9.53 -0.07
#